data_AF-A0A6M3KFM6-F1
#
_entry.id   AF-A0A6M3KFM6-F1
#
_cell.length_a   1.000
_cell.length_b   1.000
_cell.length_c   1.000
_cell.angle_alpha   90.00
_cell.angle_beta   90.00
_cell.angle_gamma   90.00
#
_symmetry.space_group_name_H-M   'P 1'
#
loop_
_entity.id
_entity.type
_entity.pdbx_description
1 polymer ?
#
loop_
_entity_poly.entity_id
_entity_poly.type
_entity_poly.pdbx_seq_one_letter_code
_entity_poly.pdbx_strand_id
1 'polypeptide(L)' 'MGGELCYRKSYERGPWYEIQSVKEVIIAKEVKGKDASFERDLLKSWAKYESFKGAKEALASCGNASPRS' A
#
# COMPACT_ATOMS: atom_id res chain seq x y z
N MET A 1 14.59 -11.84 -16.30
CA MET A 1 13.43 -12.51 -15.69
C MET A 1 13.47 -12.27 -14.19
N GLY A 2 12.64 -11.38 -13.65
CA GLY A 2 12.69 -11.00 -12.22
C GLY A 2 11.33 -10.65 -11.59
N GLY A 3 10.22 -10.81 -12.32
CA GLY A 3 8.89 -10.50 -11.82
C GLY A 3 8.24 -11.65 -11.03
N GLU A 4 8.43 -12.89 -11.47
CA GLU A 4 7.67 -14.06 -10.94
C GLU A 4 7.89 -14.38 -9.46
N LEU A 5 9.09 -14.12 -8.92
CA LEU A 5 9.41 -14.46 -7.53
C LEU A 5 8.73 -13.52 -6.51
N CYS A 6 8.47 -12.26 -6.89
CA CYS A 6 7.82 -11.31 -5.99
C CYS A 6 6.32 -11.59 -5.88
N TYR A 7 5.67 -11.94 -7.00
CA TYR A 7 4.23 -12.24 -7.00
C TYR A 7 3.87 -13.52 -6.23
N ARG A 8 4.71 -14.57 -6.31
CA ARG A 8 4.47 -15.83 -5.58
C ARG A 8 4.45 -15.65 -4.06
N LYS A 9 5.35 -14.84 -3.50
CA LYS A 9 5.41 -14.60 -2.04
C LYS A 9 4.20 -13.82 -1.51
N SER A 10 3.61 -12.95 -2.32
CA SER A 10 2.42 -12.19 -1.93
C SER A 10 1.17 -13.06 -1.87
N TYR A 11 0.99 -13.94 -2.86
CA TYR A 11 -0.18 -14.82 -2.94
C TYR A 11 -0.23 -15.83 -1.79
N GLU A 12 0.90 -16.38 -1.37
CA GLU A 12 0.98 -17.32 -0.23
C GLU A 12 0.71 -16.64 1.12
N ARG A 13 0.85 -15.32 1.21
CA ARG A 13 0.68 -14.53 2.46
C ARG A 13 -0.66 -13.78 2.52
N GLY A 14 -1.40 -13.73 1.42
CA GLY A 14 -2.75 -13.19 1.34
C GLY A 14 -2.86 -11.66 1.41
N PRO A 15 -4.10 -11.13 1.43
CA PRO A 15 -4.39 -9.70 1.32
C PRO A 15 -3.72 -8.82 2.37
N TRP A 16 -3.47 -9.35 3.56
CA TRP A 16 -2.78 -8.60 4.62
C TRP A 16 -1.35 -8.21 4.23
N TYR A 17 -0.59 -9.14 3.63
CA TYR A 17 0.79 -8.88 3.22
C TYR A 17 0.86 -7.89 2.08
N GLU A 18 -0.05 -8.00 1.11
CA GLU A 18 -0.15 -7.04 0.00
C GLU A 18 -0.40 -5.62 0.50
N ILE A 19 -1.32 -5.46 1.47
CA ILE A 19 -1.59 -4.16 2.11
C ILE A 19 -0.35 -3.61 2.82
N GLN A 20 0.40 -4.44 3.56
CA GLN A 20 1.62 -4.00 4.24
C GLN A 20 2.71 -3.58 3.25
N SER A 21 2.92 -4.36 2.18
CA SER A 21 3.92 -4.00 1.17
C SER A 21 3.59 -2.67 0.49
N VAL A 22 2.32 -2.42 0.15
CA VAL A 22 1.91 -1.12 -0.42
C VAL A 22 2.12 0.01 0.58
N LYS A 23 1.82 -0.21 1.87
CA LYS A 23 2.08 0.76 2.94
C LYS A 23 3.57 1.10 3.06
N GLU A 24 4.46 0.13 3.02
CA GLU A 24 5.92 0.36 3.06
C GLU A 24 6.40 1.17 1.85
N VAL A 25 5.85 0.91 0.65
CA VAL A 25 6.18 1.70 -0.55
C VAL A 25 5.75 3.16 -0.39
N ILE A 26 4.57 3.43 0.17
CA ILE A 26 4.11 4.80 0.44
C ILE A 26 5.11 5.51 1.37
N ILE A 27 5.47 4.89 2.49
CA ILE A 27 6.44 5.45 3.45
C ILE A 27 7.79 5.72 2.77
N ALA A 28 8.31 4.76 2.00
CA ALA A 28 9.58 4.90 1.31
C ALA A 28 9.57 6.01 0.25
N LYS A 29 8.43 6.23 -0.42
CA LYS A 29 8.25 7.33 -1.38
C LYS A 29 8.16 8.68 -0.67
N GLU A 30 7.39 8.79 0.40
CA GLU A 30 7.24 10.02 1.19
C GLU A 30 8.56 10.47 1.80
N VAL A 31 9.33 9.55 2.40
CA VAL A 31 10.68 9.84 2.92
C VAL A 31 11.61 10.38 1.83
N LYS A 32 11.41 9.97 0.57
CA LYS A 32 12.18 10.44 -0.59
C LYS A 32 11.57 11.67 -1.27
N GLY A 33 10.50 12.26 -0.72
CA GLY A 33 9.76 13.37 -1.33
C GLY A 33 9.13 13.01 -2.68
N LYS A 34 8.84 11.73 -2.92
CA LYS A 34 8.24 11.22 -4.16
C LYS A 34 6.74 11.08 -4.03
N ASP A 35 6.04 11.20 -5.16
CA ASP A 35 4.60 10.99 -5.22
C ASP A 35 4.22 9.52 -5.00
N ALA A 36 3.30 9.31 -4.07
CA ALA A 36 2.72 8.03 -3.68
C ALA A 36 1.20 7.99 -3.95
N SER A 37 0.70 8.86 -4.83
CA SER A 37 -0.73 8.95 -5.19
C SER A 37 -1.29 7.62 -5.69
N PHE A 38 -0.54 6.93 -6.57
CA PHE A 38 -0.93 5.64 -7.14
C PHE A 38 -1.16 4.57 -6.07
N GLU A 39 -0.21 4.40 -5.14
CA GLU A 39 -0.32 3.41 -4.06
C GLU A 39 -1.47 3.73 -3.10
N ARG A 40 -1.70 5.02 -2.82
CA ARG A 40 -2.84 5.47 -2.03
C ARG A 40 -4.16 5.14 -2.73
N ASP A 41 -4.25 5.36 -4.04
CA ASP A 41 -5.45 5.04 -4.81
C ASP A 41 -5.66 3.53 -4.97
N LEU A 42 -4.58 2.74 -5.00
CA LEU A 42 -4.64 1.28 -4.91
C LEU A 42 -5.24 0.84 -3.58
N LEU A 43 -4.76 1.35 -2.44
CA LEU A 43 -5.35 1.05 -1.13
C LEU A 43 -6.81 1.51 -1.03
N LYS A 44 -7.18 2.66 -1.61
CA LYS A 44 -8.59 3.13 -1.65
C LYS A 44 -9.47 2.19 -2.46
N SER A 45 -8.94 1.65 -3.55
CA SER A 45 -9.64 0.67 -4.37
C SER A 45 -9.83 -0.63 -3.61
N TRP A 46 -8.78 -1.13 -2.94
CA TRP A 46 -8.85 -2.32 -2.08
C TRP A 46 -9.80 -2.16 -0.90
N ALA A 47 -9.86 -0.97 -0.29
CA ALA A 47 -10.78 -0.66 0.81
C ALA A 47 -12.28 -0.81 0.46
N LYS A 48 -12.63 -0.95 -0.83
CA LYS A 48 -13.99 -1.23 -1.30
C LYS A 48 -14.34 -2.73 -1.30
N TYR A 49 -13.36 -3.61 -1.17
CA TYR A 49 -13.54 -5.07 -1.20
C TYR A 49 -13.39 -5.66 0.20
N GLU A 50 -14.33 -6.52 0.61
CA GLU A 50 -14.31 -7.15 1.95
C GLU A 50 -13.07 -8.01 2.20
N SER A 51 -12.49 -8.59 1.14
CA SER A 51 -11.26 -9.39 1.21
C SER A 51 -10.02 -8.59 1.67
N PHE A 52 -10.09 -7.25 1.67
CA PHE A 52 -8.98 -6.36 2.03
C PHE A 52 -9.29 -5.54 3.29
N LYS A 53 -9.75 -6.21 4.36
CA LYS A 53 -10.22 -5.58 5.61
C LYS A 53 -9.20 -4.62 6.29
N GLY A 54 -7.91 -4.70 5.99
CA GLY A 54 -6.88 -3.78 6.52
C GLY A 54 -6.53 -2.56 5.65
N ALA A 55 -7.10 -2.43 4.44
CA ALA A 55 -6.71 -1.36 3.51
C ALA A 55 -7.13 0.04 4.00
N LYS A 56 -8.29 0.14 4.68
CA LYS A 56 -8.74 1.39 5.32
C LYS A 56 -7.82 1.83 6.45
N GLU A 57 -7.35 0.90 7.27
CA GLU A 57 -6.43 1.18 8.38
C GLU A 57 -5.05 1.59 7.87
N ALA A 58 -4.57 0.96 6.79
CA ALA A 58 -3.34 1.35 6.12
C ALA A 58 -3.42 2.78 5.57
N LEU A 59 -4.55 3.15 4.92
CA LEU A 59 -4.79 4.51 4.46
C LEU A 59 -4.78 5.54 5.60
N ALA A 60 -5.45 5.23 6.71
CA ALA A 60 -5.47 6.11 7.88
C ALA A 60 -4.05 6.29 8.47
N SER A 61 -3.26 5.21 8.50
CA SER A 61 -1.86 5.26 8.95
C SER A 61 -0.96 6.13 8.07
N CYS A 62 -1.18 6.10 6.75
CA CYS A 62 -0.45 6.94 5.77
C CYS A 62 -0.99 8.37 5.69
N GLY A 63 -2.13 8.66 6.34
CA GLY A 63 -2.89 9.91 6.19
C GLY A 63 -2.34 11.12 6.96
N ASN A 64 -1.30 10.97 7.78
CA ASN A 64 -0.75 12.09 8.56
C ASN A 64 0.38 12.89 7.87
N ALA A 65 0.77 12.54 6.65
CA ALA A 65 1.69 13.35 5.86
C ALA A 65 0.92 14.36 5.00
N SER A 66 0.38 15.40 5.65
CA SER A 66 0.00 16.63 4.96
C SER A 66 0.74 17.81 5.59
N PRO A 67 1.92 18.19 5.06
CA PRO A 67 2.33 19.58 5.11
C PRO A 67 1.68 20.25 3.89
N ARG A 68 0.46 20.75 4.06
CA ARG A 68 0.02 21.84 3.18
C ARG A 68 0.71 23.09 3.70
N SER A 69 1.47 23.71 2.80
CA SER A 69 2.23 24.94 2.93
C SER A 69 1.50 26.07 3.65
#